data_AF-A0A3D0WY59-F1
#
_entry.id   AF-A0A3D0WY59-F1
#
_cell.length_a   1.000
_cell.length_b   1.000
_cell.length_c   1.000
_cell.angle_alpha   90.00
_cell.angle_beta   90.00
_cell.angle_gamma   90.00
#
_symmetry.space_group_name_H-M   'P 1'
#
loop_
_entity.id
_entity.type
_entity.pdbx_description
1 polymer ?
#
loop_
_entity_poly.entity_id
_entity_poly.type
_entity_poly.pdbx_seq_one_letter_code
_entity_poly.pdbx_strand_id
1 'polypeptide(L)'
;TLENHYKDMQDMEFTIENGKLFMLQTRNGKRTATAALKIAVDMVDEGMITKEEAVLRVEPKQLDALLHPQFDAEALKKAKAIGHGLAASPGAACGKVVFTADDARDWKKRGEKVILVRRETSPEDIEGMASAEGILTVRGGMTSHAAVVARGMGTCCVSGCGEIIVNYDKKQFTLGGKT
;
A
#
# COMPACT_ATOMS: atom_id res chain seq x y z
N THR A 1 2.56 25.10 27.17
CA THR A 1 3.41 23.93 26.88
C THR A 1 3.56 23.80 25.37
N LEU A 2 4.58 23.06 24.89
CA LEU A 2 5.02 23.12 23.49
C LEU A 2 3.91 22.78 22.48
N GLU A 3 3.07 21.79 22.76
CA GLU A 3 1.94 21.44 21.88
C GLU A 3 0.89 22.56 21.79
N ASN A 4 0.62 23.29 22.89
CA ASN A 4 -0.26 24.47 22.84
C ASN A 4 0.32 25.61 22.01
N HIS A 5 1.65 25.71 21.91
CA HIS A 5 2.34 26.74 21.14
C HIS A 5 2.42 26.37 19.65
N TYR A 6 2.92 25.16 19.35
CA TYR A 6 3.08 24.67 17.98
C TYR A 6 1.79 24.12 17.38
N LYS A 7 0.75 23.95 18.21
CA LYS A 7 -0.55 23.39 17.86
C LYS A 7 -0.44 22.02 17.23
N ASP A 8 0.60 21.25 17.50
CA ASP A 8 0.83 19.94 16.89
C ASP A 8 1.69 19.06 17.81
N MET A 9 1.63 17.75 17.59
CA MET A 9 2.38 16.76 18.37
C MET A 9 3.89 16.98 18.21
N GLN A 10 4.58 17.06 19.34
CA GLN A 10 6.01 17.35 19.39
C GLN A 10 6.85 16.11 19.71
N ASP A 11 7.86 15.88 18.87
CA ASP A 11 8.99 15.00 19.16
C ASP A 11 10.06 15.84 19.88
N MET A 12 10.40 15.44 21.10
CA MET A 12 11.17 16.24 22.06
C MET A 12 12.39 15.49 22.57
N GLU A 13 13.52 16.18 22.65
CA GLU A 13 14.74 15.69 23.30
C GLU A 13 15.03 16.56 24.53
N PHE A 14 15.28 15.91 25.66
CA PHE A 14 15.58 16.58 26.93
C PHE A 14 16.61 15.80 27.74
N THR A 15 17.30 16.50 28.64
CA THR A 15 18.24 15.92 29.60
C THR A 15 17.90 16.38 31.00
N ILE A 16 18.16 15.53 31.99
CA ILE A 16 18.10 15.90 33.41
C ILE A 16 19.53 15.92 33.94
N GLU A 17 20.00 17.07 34.37
CA GLU A 17 21.33 17.24 34.96
C GLU A 17 21.18 17.77 36.39
N ASN A 18 21.72 17.04 37.36
CA ASN A 18 21.67 17.41 38.80
C ASN A 18 20.25 17.74 39.29
N GLY A 19 19.25 16.97 38.84
CA GLY A 19 17.84 17.17 39.20
C GLY A 19 17.14 18.34 38.48
N LYS A 20 17.81 19.02 37.55
CA LYS A 20 17.21 20.07 36.71
C LYS A 20 16.93 19.55 35.30
N LEU A 21 15.71 19.77 34.82
CA LEU A 21 15.28 19.42 33.47
C LEU A 21 15.73 20.50 32.46
N PHE A 22 16.34 20.08 31.36
CA PHE A 22 16.74 20.91 30.24
C PHE A 22 16.14 20.38 28.93
N MET A 23 15.47 21.26 28.18
CA MET A 23 14.99 20.97 26.83
C MET A 23 16.12 21.19 25.83
N LEU A 24 16.42 20.19 25.00
CA LEU A 24 17.49 20.25 24.00
C LEU A 24 16.94 20.53 22.61
N GLN A 25 15.86 19.84 22.23
CA GLN A 25 15.26 19.96 20.91
C GLN A 25 13.75 19.70 20.98
N THR A 26 13.00 20.36 20.09
CA THR A 26 11.61 20.04 19.79
C THR A 26 11.37 20.20 18.30
N ARG A 27 10.53 19.35 17.73
CA ARG A 27 10.06 19.47 16.35
C ARG A 27 8.70 18.78 16.20
N ASN A 28 7.98 19.07 15.12
CA ASN A 28 6.78 18.31 14.79
C ASN A 28 7.15 16.84 14.56
N GLY A 29 6.51 15.94 15.30
CA GLY A 29 6.83 14.52 15.26
C GLY A 29 6.39 13.86 13.96
N LYS A 30 7.26 13.01 13.39
CA LYS A 30 6.88 12.09 12.31
C LYS A 30 5.93 11.04 12.86
N ARG A 31 4.94 10.63 12.07
CA ARG A 31 3.87 9.74 12.51
C ARG A 31 3.28 8.95 11.34
N THR A 32 2.58 7.87 11.64
CA THR A 32 1.84 7.09 10.63
C THR A 32 0.56 7.82 10.21
N ALA A 33 -0.04 7.41 9.09
CA ALA A 33 -1.32 7.96 8.62
C ALA A 33 -2.43 7.85 9.67
N THR A 34 -2.52 6.70 10.34
CA THR A 34 -3.52 6.45 11.39
C THR A 34 -3.30 7.37 12.59
N ALA A 35 -2.05 7.54 13.01
CA ALA A 35 -1.69 8.44 14.10
C ALA A 35 -1.93 9.91 13.73
N ALA A 36 -1.63 10.32 12.49
CA ALA A 36 -1.91 11.67 12.00
C ALA A 36 -3.41 11.99 12.05
N LEU A 37 -4.24 11.07 11.57
CA LEU A 37 -5.70 11.23 11.60
C LEU A 37 -6.23 11.31 13.03
N LYS A 38 -5.78 10.39 13.91
CA LYS A 38 -6.18 10.38 15.32
C LYS A 38 -5.82 11.69 16.02
N ILE A 39 -4.56 12.13 15.90
CA ILE A 39 -4.08 13.38 16.52
C ILE A 39 -4.86 14.59 15.99
N ALA A 40 -5.13 14.65 14.68
CA ALA A 40 -5.87 15.77 14.09
C ALA A 40 -7.32 15.82 14.62
N VAL A 41 -7.98 14.67 14.76
CA VAL A 41 -9.35 14.59 15.33
C VAL A 41 -9.32 14.97 16.81
N ASP A 42 -8.44 14.37 17.61
CA ASP A 42 -8.32 14.64 19.05
C ASP A 42 -8.04 16.14 19.30
N MET A 43 -7.18 16.78 18.48
CA MET A 43 -6.89 18.23 18.59
C MET A 43 -8.08 19.13 18.24
N VAL A 44 -8.98 18.71 17.37
CA VAL A 44 -10.23 19.43 17.11
C VAL A 44 -11.18 19.30 18.29
N ASP A 45 -11.31 18.08 18.84
CA ASP A 45 -12.17 17.80 19.98
C ASP A 45 -11.70 18.54 21.25
N GLU A 46 -10.38 18.70 21.41
CA GLU A 46 -9.74 19.49 22.46
C GLU A 46 -9.78 21.02 22.20
N GLY A 47 -10.31 21.46 21.06
CA GLY A 47 -10.41 22.87 20.67
C GLY A 47 -9.05 23.53 20.39
N MET A 48 -8.00 22.74 20.13
CA MET A 48 -6.68 23.26 19.82
C MET A 48 -6.58 23.84 18.41
N ILE A 49 -7.28 23.23 17.45
CA ILE A 49 -7.29 23.58 16.02
C ILE A 49 -8.72 23.52 15.45
N THR A 50 -8.95 24.14 14.29
CA THR A 50 -10.24 24.06 13.59
C THR A 50 -10.34 22.81 12.71
N LYS A 51 -11.55 22.48 12.25
CA LYS A 51 -11.78 21.36 11.31
C LYS A 51 -11.04 21.58 9.98
N GLU A 52 -10.99 22.83 9.52
CA GLU A 52 -10.29 23.22 8.30
C GLU A 52 -8.78 23.01 8.43
N GLU A 53 -8.21 23.38 9.58
CA GLU A 53 -6.78 23.14 9.88
C GLU A 53 -6.47 21.65 9.98
N ALA A 54 -7.35 20.86 10.60
CA ALA A 54 -7.20 19.41 10.70
C ALA A 54 -7.17 18.74 9.31
N VAL A 55 -8.04 19.16 8.39
CA VAL A 55 -8.06 18.64 7.02
C VAL A 55 -6.75 18.96 6.28
N LEU A 56 -6.22 20.18 6.43
CA LEU A 56 -4.96 20.59 5.78
C LEU A 56 -3.72 19.88 6.32
N ARG A 57 -3.81 19.27 7.51
CA ARG A 57 -2.69 18.54 8.15
C ARG A 57 -2.58 17.08 7.76
N VAL A 58 -3.66 16.49 7.24
CA VAL A 58 -3.63 15.11 6.76
C VAL A 58 -3.25 15.15 5.28
N GLU A 59 -2.05 14.70 4.95
CA GLU A 59 -1.62 14.61 3.56
C GLU A 59 -2.51 13.59 2.81
N PRO A 60 -3.04 13.91 1.61
CA PRO A 60 -3.89 12.98 0.87
C PRO A 60 -3.26 11.60 0.65
N LYS A 61 -1.95 11.54 0.39
CA LYS A 61 -1.19 10.29 0.22
C LYS A 61 -1.21 9.39 1.46
N GLN A 62 -1.38 9.95 2.66
CA GLN A 62 -1.48 9.17 3.88
C GLN A 62 -2.81 8.41 3.96
N LEU A 63 -3.88 8.95 3.36
CA LEU A 63 -5.18 8.28 3.31
C LEU A 63 -5.13 7.01 2.45
N ASP A 64 -4.36 7.00 1.36
CA ASP A 64 -4.20 5.81 0.52
C ASP A 64 -3.72 4.59 1.34
N ALA A 65 -2.81 4.82 2.31
CA ALA A 65 -2.32 3.76 3.19
C ALA A 65 -3.41 3.20 4.14
N LEU A 66 -4.45 3.97 4.44
CA LEU A 66 -5.59 3.56 5.27
C LEU A 66 -6.70 2.88 4.45
N LEU A 67 -6.79 3.20 3.17
CA LEU A 67 -7.85 2.70 2.28
C LEU A 67 -7.51 1.37 1.63
N HIS A 68 -6.23 1.01 1.57
CA HIS A 68 -5.77 -0.24 0.97
C HIS A 68 -5.22 -1.21 2.02
N PRO A 69 -5.44 -2.53 1.86
CA PRO A 69 -4.79 -3.54 2.68
C PRO A 69 -3.27 -3.36 2.68
N GLN A 70 -2.65 -3.53 3.84
CA GLN A 70 -1.20 -3.46 4.02
C GLN A 70 -0.68 -4.81 4.51
N PHE A 71 0.56 -5.13 4.16
CA PHE A 71 1.25 -6.26 4.79
C PHE A 71 1.63 -5.90 6.24
N ASP A 72 1.63 -6.90 7.10
CA ASP A 72 2.24 -6.78 8.42
C ASP A 72 3.73 -6.46 8.29
N ALA A 73 4.22 -5.47 9.03
CA ALA A 73 5.59 -4.96 8.89
C ALA A 73 6.65 -6.01 9.26
N GLU A 74 6.38 -6.87 10.25
CA GLU A 74 7.30 -7.91 10.67
C GLU A 74 7.30 -9.09 9.69
N ALA A 75 6.14 -9.47 9.16
CA ALA A 75 6.04 -10.44 8.08
C ALA A 75 6.78 -9.97 6.83
N LEU A 76 6.64 -8.69 6.46
CA LEU A 76 7.30 -8.11 5.28
C LEU A 76 8.83 -8.10 5.42
N LYS A 77 9.37 -7.75 6.60
CA LYS A 77 10.83 -7.81 6.86
C LYS A 77 11.41 -9.21 6.74
N LYS A 78 10.65 -10.24 7.10
CA LYS A 78 11.06 -11.65 7.01
C LYS A 78 10.89 -12.23 5.61
N ALA A 79 10.02 -11.64 4.79
CA ALA A 79 9.74 -12.12 3.45
C ALA A 79 10.94 -11.86 2.54
N LYS A 80 11.31 -12.87 1.74
CA LYS A 80 12.33 -12.73 0.71
C LYS A 80 11.68 -12.33 -0.60
N ALA A 81 11.92 -11.11 -1.06
CA ALA A 81 11.56 -10.69 -2.40
C ALA A 81 12.25 -11.58 -3.44
N ILE A 82 11.48 -12.12 -4.38
CA ILE A 82 11.97 -12.99 -5.46
C ILE A 82 12.06 -12.25 -6.81
N GLY A 83 11.52 -11.04 -6.88
CA GLY A 83 11.57 -10.15 -8.04
C GLY A 83 10.92 -8.81 -7.71
N HIS A 84 10.95 -7.89 -8.67
CA HIS A 84 10.41 -6.54 -8.52
C HIS A 84 9.83 -6.04 -9.85
N GLY A 85 8.96 -5.03 -9.77
CA GLY A 85 8.34 -4.39 -10.93
C GLY A 85 7.92 -2.96 -10.59
N LEU A 86 7.11 -2.36 -11.45
CA LEU A 86 6.58 -1.02 -11.26
C LEU A 86 5.39 -1.05 -10.31
N ALA A 87 5.39 -0.14 -9.34
CA ALA A 87 4.31 0.07 -8.37
C ALA A 87 3.10 0.75 -9.05
N ALA A 88 2.37 -0.01 -9.86
CA ALA A 88 1.32 0.50 -10.72
C ALA A 88 0.06 0.93 -9.96
N SER A 89 -0.33 0.18 -8.92
CA SER A 89 -1.45 0.49 -8.04
C SER A 89 -1.13 0.09 -6.59
N PRO A 90 -1.43 0.94 -5.60
CA PRO A 90 -1.09 0.70 -4.20
C PRO A 90 -1.87 -0.47 -3.59
N GLY A 91 -1.38 -0.95 -2.44
CA GLY A 91 -2.01 -2.01 -1.64
C GLY A 91 -1.18 -3.29 -1.57
N ALA A 92 -1.66 -4.22 -0.75
CA ALA A 92 -1.09 -5.54 -0.53
C ALA A 92 -2.11 -6.62 -0.92
N ALA A 93 -1.65 -7.65 -1.63
CA ALA A 93 -2.48 -8.76 -2.07
C ALA A 93 -1.81 -10.10 -1.78
N CYS A 94 -2.61 -11.10 -1.42
CA CYS A 94 -2.17 -12.47 -1.22
C CYS A 94 -3.24 -13.42 -1.75
N GLY A 95 -2.83 -14.42 -2.52
CA GLY A 95 -3.73 -15.38 -3.14
C GLY A 95 -2.99 -16.40 -3.98
N LYS A 96 -3.75 -17.37 -4.52
CA LYS A 96 -3.24 -18.38 -5.44
C LYS A 96 -3.07 -17.78 -6.84
N VAL A 97 -2.04 -18.20 -7.54
CA VAL A 97 -1.75 -17.69 -8.88
C VAL A 97 -2.69 -18.31 -9.91
N VAL A 98 -3.28 -17.46 -10.77
CA VAL A 98 -4.07 -17.85 -11.93
C VAL A 98 -3.60 -17.09 -13.17
N PHE A 99 -3.76 -17.67 -14.36
CA PHE A 99 -3.18 -17.15 -15.60
C PHE A 99 -4.21 -16.67 -16.63
N THR A 100 -5.50 -16.87 -16.35
CA THR A 100 -6.61 -16.47 -17.21
C THR A 100 -7.68 -15.75 -16.39
N ALA A 101 -8.42 -14.86 -17.04
CA ALA A 101 -9.52 -14.14 -16.41
C ALA A 101 -10.65 -15.09 -15.96
N ASP A 102 -10.93 -16.12 -16.76
CA ASP A 102 -11.92 -17.13 -16.42
C ASP A 102 -11.56 -17.91 -15.16
N ASP A 103 -10.30 -18.36 -15.03
CA ASP A 103 -9.82 -19.04 -13.83
C ASP A 103 -9.96 -18.13 -12.60
N ALA A 104 -9.63 -16.84 -12.72
CA ALA A 104 -9.75 -15.88 -11.63
C ALA A 104 -11.20 -15.73 -11.15
N ARG A 105 -12.15 -15.60 -12.09
CA ARG A 105 -13.58 -15.51 -11.79
C ARG A 105 -14.11 -16.79 -11.16
N ASP A 106 -13.75 -17.94 -11.70
CA ASP A 106 -14.26 -19.23 -11.24
C ASP A 106 -13.71 -19.62 -9.86
N TRP A 107 -12.48 -19.21 -9.55
CA TRP A 107 -11.88 -19.44 -8.23
C TRP A 107 -12.45 -18.47 -7.19
N LYS A 108 -12.69 -17.21 -7.54
CA LYS A 108 -13.40 -16.27 -6.67
C LYS A 108 -14.80 -16.77 -6.31
N LYS A 109 -15.53 -17.35 -7.26
CA LYS A 109 -16.84 -17.99 -7.00
C LYS A 109 -16.77 -19.14 -6.00
N ARG A 110 -15.60 -19.79 -5.86
CA ARG A 110 -15.35 -20.84 -4.85
C ARG A 110 -14.90 -20.26 -3.50
N GLY A 111 -14.80 -18.94 -3.36
CA GLY A 111 -14.30 -18.25 -2.16
C GLY A 111 -12.78 -18.20 -2.06
N GLU A 112 -12.06 -18.53 -3.14
CA GLU A 112 -10.60 -18.52 -3.15
C GLU A 112 -10.06 -17.15 -3.51
N LYS A 113 -9.01 -16.72 -2.80
CA LYS A 113 -8.26 -15.50 -3.12
C LYS A 113 -7.24 -15.79 -4.21
N VAL A 114 -7.21 -14.95 -5.25
CA VAL A 114 -6.35 -15.19 -6.42
C VAL A 114 -5.53 -13.97 -6.82
N ILE A 115 -4.37 -14.23 -7.41
CA ILE A 115 -3.49 -13.25 -8.05
C ILE A 115 -3.47 -13.54 -9.54
N LEU A 116 -3.93 -12.59 -10.34
CA LEU A 116 -3.95 -12.72 -11.80
C LEU A 116 -2.57 -12.37 -12.37
N VAL A 117 -1.90 -13.36 -12.96
CA VAL A 117 -0.60 -13.19 -13.61
C VAL A 117 -0.77 -13.25 -15.12
N ARG A 118 -0.40 -12.19 -15.81
CA ARG A 118 -0.52 -12.07 -17.27
C ARG A 118 0.78 -11.52 -17.87
N ARG A 119 1.05 -11.81 -19.14
CA ARG A 119 2.14 -11.11 -19.85
C ARG A 119 1.81 -9.62 -19.97
N GLU A 120 0.62 -9.35 -20.49
CA GLU A 120 -0.04 -8.06 -20.58
C GLU A 120 -1.54 -8.33 -20.40
N THR A 121 -2.29 -7.36 -19.90
CA THR A 121 -3.76 -7.43 -19.80
C THR A 121 -4.41 -6.65 -20.93
N SER A 122 -5.61 -7.06 -21.32
CA SER A 122 -6.46 -6.42 -22.32
C SER A 122 -7.88 -6.19 -21.77
N PRO A 123 -8.76 -5.47 -22.48
CA PRO A 123 -10.15 -5.28 -22.04
C PRO A 123 -10.92 -6.58 -21.80
N GLU A 124 -10.60 -7.69 -22.49
CA GLU A 124 -11.22 -8.98 -22.20
C GLU A 124 -10.87 -9.54 -20.81
N ASP A 125 -9.78 -9.07 -20.17
CA ASP A 125 -9.35 -9.54 -18.86
C ASP A 125 -10.08 -8.82 -17.70
N ILE A 126 -10.95 -7.82 -17.96
CA ILE A 126 -11.57 -6.93 -16.94
C ILE A 126 -12.30 -7.71 -15.84
N GLU A 127 -13.11 -8.71 -16.19
CA GLU A 127 -13.83 -9.51 -15.19
C GLU A 127 -12.88 -10.30 -14.28
N GLY A 128 -11.78 -10.79 -14.85
CA GLY A 128 -10.74 -11.50 -14.11
C GLY A 128 -9.95 -10.57 -13.21
N MET A 129 -9.64 -9.36 -13.69
CA MET A 129 -8.97 -8.31 -12.92
C MET A 129 -9.80 -7.90 -11.70
N ALA A 130 -11.10 -7.67 -11.87
CA ALA A 130 -12.03 -7.37 -10.77
C ALA A 130 -12.25 -8.57 -9.82
N SER A 131 -11.92 -9.78 -10.27
CA SER A 131 -12.01 -11.00 -9.47
C SER A 131 -10.72 -11.31 -8.70
N ALA A 132 -9.60 -10.66 -9.01
CA ALA A 132 -8.33 -10.89 -8.35
C ALA A 132 -8.13 -9.96 -7.14
N GLU A 133 -7.40 -10.44 -6.13
CA GLU A 133 -6.93 -9.60 -5.02
C GLU A 133 -5.76 -8.71 -5.46
N GLY A 134 -5.00 -9.17 -6.46
CA GLY A 134 -3.88 -8.46 -7.03
C GLY A 134 -3.55 -8.90 -8.44
N ILE A 135 -2.87 -8.01 -9.16
CA ILE A 135 -2.52 -8.19 -10.57
C ILE A 135 -1.01 -8.08 -10.73
N LEU A 136 -0.42 -9.01 -11.47
CA LEU A 136 1.00 -9.02 -11.79
C LEU A 136 1.19 -9.16 -13.30
N THR A 137 1.88 -8.21 -13.92
CA THR A 137 2.18 -8.29 -15.35
C THR A 137 3.67 -8.36 -15.65
N VAL A 138 4.03 -9.14 -16.67
CA VAL A 138 5.42 -9.25 -17.16
C VAL A 138 5.84 -7.95 -17.84
N ARG A 139 4.94 -7.36 -18.63
CA ARG A 139 5.16 -6.14 -19.40
C ARG A 139 4.16 -5.05 -19.01
N GLY A 140 4.45 -3.83 -19.44
CA GLY A 140 3.59 -2.67 -19.22
C GLY A 140 4.16 -1.66 -18.23
N GLY A 141 4.07 -0.39 -18.60
CA GLY A 141 4.46 0.75 -17.75
C GLY A 141 3.35 1.24 -16.81
N MET A 142 3.59 2.39 -16.19
CA MET A 142 2.63 3.05 -15.28
C MET A 142 1.31 3.46 -15.96
N THR A 143 1.29 3.55 -17.29
CA THR A 143 0.13 3.87 -18.14
C THR A 143 -0.43 2.66 -18.90
N SER A 144 0.05 1.45 -18.58
CA SER A 144 -0.47 0.22 -19.18
C SER A 144 -1.93 -0.02 -18.78
N HIS A 145 -2.63 -0.86 -19.56
CA HIS A 145 -4.01 -1.26 -19.27
C HIS A 145 -4.15 -1.77 -17.82
N ALA A 146 -3.27 -2.69 -17.39
CA ALA A 146 -3.25 -3.22 -16.03
C ALA A 146 -3.14 -2.10 -14.99
N ALA A 147 -2.20 -1.17 -15.19
CA ALA A 147 -1.94 -0.09 -14.26
C ALA A 147 -3.12 0.89 -14.12
N VAL A 148 -3.73 1.27 -15.24
CA VAL A 148 -4.85 2.23 -15.25
C VAL A 148 -6.09 1.61 -14.63
N VAL A 149 -6.45 0.39 -15.04
CA VAL A 149 -7.65 -0.29 -14.57
C VAL A 149 -7.51 -0.67 -13.09
N ALA A 150 -6.35 -1.18 -12.66
CA ALA A 150 -6.14 -1.55 -11.27
C ALA A 150 -6.25 -0.35 -10.31
N ARG A 151 -5.75 0.84 -10.71
CA ARG A 151 -5.95 2.07 -9.93
C ARG A 151 -7.42 2.46 -9.84
N GLY A 152 -8.15 2.39 -10.97
CA GLY A 152 -9.58 2.67 -10.99
C GLY A 152 -10.40 1.72 -10.09
N MET A 153 -9.95 0.47 -9.95
CA MET A 153 -10.57 -0.54 -9.09
C MET A 153 -10.02 -0.57 -7.66
N GLY A 154 -8.98 0.21 -7.34
CA GLY A 154 -8.29 0.15 -6.04
C GLY A 154 -7.63 -1.19 -5.74
N THR A 155 -7.28 -1.97 -6.76
CA THR A 155 -6.68 -3.31 -6.64
C THR A 155 -5.16 -3.20 -6.68
N CYS A 156 -4.45 -3.97 -5.84
CA CYS A 156 -2.99 -4.01 -5.83
C CYS A 156 -2.45 -4.46 -7.20
N CYS A 157 -1.50 -3.72 -7.77
CA CYS A 157 -0.93 -4.08 -9.06
C CYS A 157 0.56 -3.78 -9.14
N VAL A 158 1.31 -4.80 -9.56
CA VAL A 158 2.71 -4.69 -9.97
C VAL A 158 2.78 -4.95 -11.47
N SER A 159 3.20 -3.95 -12.24
CA SER A 159 3.33 -4.09 -13.70
C SER A 159 4.78 -4.14 -14.15
N GLY A 160 5.04 -4.70 -15.33
CA GLY A 160 6.36 -4.63 -15.95
C GLY A 160 7.45 -5.42 -15.21
N CYS A 161 7.10 -6.53 -14.56
CA CYS A 161 8.07 -7.44 -13.96
C CYS A 161 8.70 -8.33 -15.07
N GLY A 162 9.62 -7.75 -15.84
CA GLY A 162 10.19 -8.36 -17.04
C GLY A 162 11.01 -9.63 -16.82
N GLU A 163 11.42 -9.90 -15.57
CA GLU A 163 12.12 -11.12 -15.17
C GLU A 163 11.22 -12.36 -15.16
N ILE A 164 9.89 -12.18 -15.16
CA ILE A 164 8.94 -13.29 -15.14
C ILE A 164 8.89 -13.98 -16.50
N ILE A 165 9.06 -15.31 -16.49
CA ILE A 165 8.83 -16.15 -17.67
C ILE A 165 7.55 -16.96 -17.45
N VAL A 166 6.47 -16.59 -18.15
CA VAL A 166 5.16 -17.26 -18.05
C VAL A 166 5.04 -18.39 -19.06
N ASN A 167 4.70 -19.58 -18.58
CA ASN A 167 4.29 -20.75 -19.35
C ASN A 167 2.80 -21.03 -19.11
N TYR A 168 1.96 -20.66 -20.08
CA TYR A 168 0.51 -20.82 -19.98
C TYR A 168 0.07 -22.29 -20.09
N ASP A 169 0.76 -23.11 -20.89
CA ASP A 169 0.43 -24.52 -21.09
C ASP A 169 0.59 -25.31 -19.78
N LYS A 170 1.64 -24.98 -19.02
CA LYS A 170 1.93 -25.58 -17.71
C LYS A 170 1.26 -24.84 -16.55
N LYS A 171 0.58 -23.71 -16.80
CA LYS A 171 0.05 -22.79 -15.78
C LYS A 171 1.09 -22.50 -14.68
N GLN A 172 2.27 -22.05 -15.09
CA GLN A 172 3.41 -21.76 -14.20
C GLN A 172 4.13 -20.48 -14.65
N PHE A 173 4.78 -19.79 -13.73
CA PHE A 173 5.75 -18.76 -14.08
C PHE A 173 7.02 -18.93 -13.27
N THR A 174 8.17 -18.58 -13.85
CA THR A 174 9.43 -18.57 -13.11
C THR A 174 9.87 -17.16 -12.78
N LEU A 175 10.33 -16.94 -11.55
CA LEU A 175 10.88 -15.67 -11.06
C LEU A 175 11.89 -15.93 -9.94
N GLY A 176 13.08 -15.31 -10.02
CA GLY A 176 14.11 -15.43 -8.96
C GLY A 176 14.55 -16.87 -8.68
N GLY A 177 14.53 -17.75 -9.70
CA GLY A 177 14.88 -19.17 -9.57
C GLY A 177 13.80 -20.05 -8.92
N LYS A 178 12.56 -19.54 -8.75
CA LYS A 178 11.39 -20.30 -8.32
C LYS A 178 10.39 -20.46 -9.46
N THR A 179 9.57 -21.52 -9.41
CA THR A 179 8.50 -21.84 -10.37
C THR A 179 7.17 -22.00 -9.65
#